data_AF-A0A3N6FWU1-F1
#
_entry.id   AF-A0A3N6FWU1-F1
#
_cell.length_a   1.000
_cell.length_b   1.000
_cell.length_c   1.000
_cell.angle_alpha   90.00
_cell.angle_beta   90.00
_cell.angle_gamma   90.00
#
_symmetry.space_group_name_H-M   'P 1'
#
loop_
_entity.id
_entity.type
_entity.pdbx_description
1 polymer ?
#
loop_
_entity_poly.entity_id
_entity_poly.type
_entity_poly.pdbx_seq_one_letter_code
_entity_poly.pdbx_strand_id
1 'polypeptide(L)'
;MSNVSPSGPPMAASPLTVAVLEIDEYISGLGWDQPARLFALVDTAKLRVQEPGLAAQLGLDSSESTTAALTPIEQDELPPGTALDEFLATIAWPDAVIGCAMTVERLMLPPSAEASVPEGLSDAQLTKWVAKHPERQEVRMTVAVLRDGTRESAVRLRAKDTPSEVRTGAGLVPGLADALAATFEA
;
A
#
# COMPACT_ATOMS: atom_id res chain seq x y z
N MET A 1 -12.19 -21.10 -28.39
CA MET A 1 -12.56 -19.68 -28.13
C MET A 1 -11.77 -19.27 -26.90
N SER A 2 -10.68 -18.53 -27.11
CA SER A 2 -9.80 -18.08 -26.04
C SER A 2 -10.53 -17.00 -25.24
N ASN A 3 -10.83 -17.27 -23.98
CA ASN A 3 -11.42 -16.28 -23.08
C ASN A 3 -10.29 -15.43 -22.50
N VAL A 4 -9.96 -14.33 -23.18
CA VAL A 4 -9.07 -13.30 -22.63
C VAL A 4 -9.85 -12.64 -21.50
N SER A 5 -9.44 -12.89 -20.27
CA SER A 5 -9.97 -12.16 -19.11
C SER A 5 -9.51 -10.71 -19.22
N PRO A 6 -10.39 -9.70 -19.10
CA PRO A 6 -9.95 -8.32 -19.11
C PRO A 6 -9.17 -8.08 -17.81
N SER A 7 -7.87 -7.81 -17.97
CA SER A 7 -6.97 -7.39 -16.88
C SER A 7 -7.26 -5.92 -16.58
N GLY A 8 -8.43 -5.65 -16.04
CA GLY A 8 -8.84 -4.34 -15.56
C GLY A 8 -9.44 -4.48 -14.16
N PRO A 9 -9.32 -3.45 -13.31
CA PRO A 9 -9.97 -3.46 -12.02
C PRO A 9 -11.48 -3.71 -12.20
N PRO A 10 -12.13 -4.44 -11.26
CA PRO A 10 -13.56 -4.70 -11.38
C PRO A 10 -14.30 -3.37 -11.50
N MET A 11 -15.25 -3.26 -12.43
CA MET A 11 -15.98 -2.02 -12.77
C MET A 11 -16.71 -1.33 -11.59
N ALA A 12 -16.69 -1.91 -10.40
CA ALA A 12 -17.29 -1.38 -9.16
C ALA A 12 -16.25 -0.97 -8.10
N ALA A 13 -14.94 -1.04 -8.38
CA ALA A 13 -13.91 -0.62 -7.44
C ALA A 13 -13.86 0.90 -7.31
N SER A 14 -13.69 1.39 -6.08
CA SER A 14 -13.46 2.82 -5.86
C SER A 14 -12.10 3.25 -6.46
N PRO A 15 -11.91 4.53 -6.81
CA PRO A 15 -10.60 5.05 -7.22
C PRO A 15 -9.44 4.67 -6.31
N LEU A 16 -9.66 4.68 -4.99
CA LEU A 16 -8.63 4.34 -4.01
C LEU A 16 -8.32 2.84 -4.03
N THR A 17 -9.35 1.99 -4.20
CA THR A 17 -9.17 0.54 -4.38
C THR A 17 -8.36 0.22 -5.63
N VAL A 18 -8.60 0.94 -6.73
CA VAL A 18 -7.80 0.80 -7.95
C VAL A 18 -6.33 1.17 -7.68
N ALA A 19 -6.07 2.34 -7.09
CA ALA A 19 -4.71 2.80 -6.81
C ALA A 19 -3.92 1.83 -5.89
N VAL A 20 -4.57 1.30 -4.84
CA VAL A 20 -3.96 0.32 -3.93
C VAL A 20 -3.58 -0.96 -4.68
N LEU A 21 -4.44 -1.45 -5.57
CA LEU A 21 -4.16 -2.67 -6.36
C LEU A 21 -3.08 -2.43 -7.41
N GLU A 22 -3.03 -1.26 -8.05
CA GLU A 22 -1.97 -0.88 -8.98
C GLU A 22 -0.60 -0.83 -8.27
N ILE A 23 -0.55 -0.25 -7.07
CA ILE A 23 0.68 -0.23 -6.24
C ILE A 23 1.07 -1.66 -5.83
N ASP A 24 0.12 -2.49 -5.38
CA ASP A 24 0.40 -3.89 -5.05
C ASP A 24 0.97 -4.66 -6.26
N GLU A 25 0.38 -4.52 -7.44
CA GLU A 25 0.84 -5.18 -8.65
C GLU A 25 2.24 -4.69 -9.06
N TYR A 26 2.48 -3.37 -9.02
CA TYR A 26 3.79 -2.77 -9.28
C TYR A 26 4.87 -3.34 -8.34
N ILE A 27 4.63 -3.31 -7.03
CA ILE A 27 5.59 -3.82 -6.04
C ILE A 27 5.72 -5.35 -6.13
N SER A 28 4.65 -6.06 -6.46
CA SER A 28 4.70 -7.51 -6.75
C SER A 28 5.66 -7.82 -7.89
N GLY A 29 5.73 -6.97 -8.92
CA GLY A 29 6.68 -7.10 -10.03
C GLY A 29 8.15 -6.98 -9.61
N LEU A 30 8.44 -6.35 -8.47
CA LEU A 30 9.79 -6.17 -7.94
C LEU A 30 10.27 -7.37 -7.08
N GLY A 31 9.39 -8.35 -6.84
CA GLY A 31 9.66 -9.47 -5.95
C GLY A 31 9.51 -9.12 -4.47
N TRP A 32 9.79 -10.09 -3.59
CA TRP A 32 9.71 -9.93 -2.12
C TRP A 32 11.00 -9.35 -1.53
N ASP A 33 10.96 -9.11 -0.22
CA ASP A 33 12.08 -8.59 0.58
C ASP A 33 12.44 -7.15 0.17
N GLN A 34 11.41 -6.37 -0.20
CA GLN A 34 11.53 -4.97 -0.58
C GLN A 34 11.47 -4.04 0.65
N PRO A 35 12.17 -2.90 0.62
CA PRO A 35 12.02 -1.87 1.64
C PRO A 35 10.59 -1.30 1.63
N ALA A 36 10.22 -0.65 2.75
CA ALA A 36 8.96 0.08 2.80
C ALA A 36 9.00 1.26 1.81
N ARG A 37 7.93 1.42 1.03
CA ARG A 37 7.84 2.46 -0.01
C ARG A 37 6.62 3.32 0.19
N LEU A 38 6.83 4.63 0.15
CA LEU A 38 5.81 5.65 0.29
C LEU A 38 5.40 6.16 -1.09
N PHE A 39 4.12 6.49 -1.26
CA PHE A 39 3.54 7.02 -2.48
C PHE A 39 2.69 8.24 -2.16
N ALA A 40 2.84 9.30 -2.95
CA ALA A 40 1.87 10.38 -3.02
C ALA A 40 0.73 9.97 -3.96
N LEU A 41 -0.51 10.29 -3.61
CA LEU A 41 -1.67 10.11 -4.48
C LEU A 41 -2.14 11.48 -4.95
N VAL A 42 -2.11 11.69 -6.26
CA VAL A 42 -2.58 12.92 -6.90
C VAL A 42 -3.78 12.64 -7.79
N ASP A 43 -4.65 13.64 -7.93
CA ASP A 43 -5.77 13.56 -8.87
C ASP A 43 -5.22 13.56 -10.31
N THR A 44 -5.50 12.49 -11.05
CA THR A 44 -4.98 12.29 -12.41
C THR A 44 -5.41 13.43 -13.35
N ALA A 45 -6.65 13.92 -13.22
CA ALA A 45 -7.14 15.00 -14.07
C ALA A 45 -6.45 16.33 -13.77
N LYS A 46 -6.23 16.66 -12.50
CA LYS A 46 -5.47 17.85 -12.09
C LYS A 46 -4.00 17.77 -12.50
N LEU A 47 -3.37 16.60 -12.34
CA LEU A 47 -1.98 16.37 -12.74
C LEU A 47 -1.77 16.68 -14.22
N ARG A 48 -2.70 16.25 -15.10
CA ARG A 48 -2.62 16.53 -16.55
C ARG A 48 -2.69 18.01 -16.89
N VAL A 49 -3.48 18.78 -16.13
CA VAL A 49 -3.66 20.22 -16.38
C VAL A 49 -2.47 21.01 -15.83
N GLN A 50 -1.99 20.65 -14.65
CA GLN A 50 -0.95 21.40 -13.94
C GLN A 50 0.47 21.02 -14.40
N GLU A 51 0.70 19.74 -14.67
CA GLU A 51 2.02 19.18 -15.03
C GLU A 51 1.94 18.36 -16.34
N PRO A 52 1.63 18.99 -17.48
CA PRO A 52 1.42 18.28 -18.75
C PRO A 52 2.67 17.51 -19.23
N GLY A 53 3.86 18.01 -18.90
CA GLY A 53 5.12 17.33 -19.23
C GLY A 53 5.30 16.02 -18.47
N LEU A 54 4.96 16.00 -17.19
CA LEU A 54 4.97 14.78 -16.37
C LEU A 54 3.87 13.83 -16.80
N ALA A 55 2.67 14.33 -17.08
CA ALA A 55 1.57 13.51 -17.60
C ALA A 55 1.92 12.79 -18.90
N ALA A 56 2.63 13.44 -19.83
CA ALA A 56 3.11 12.81 -21.06
C ALA A 56 4.16 11.73 -20.79
N GLN A 57 5.08 11.94 -19.83
CA GLN A 57 6.05 10.92 -19.43
C GLN A 57 5.38 9.68 -18.80
N LEU A 58 4.26 9.89 -18.10
CA LEU A 58 3.47 8.84 -17.47
C LEU A 58 2.42 8.22 -18.42
N GLY A 59 2.30 8.69 -19.68
CA GLY A 59 1.32 8.19 -20.65
C GLY A 59 -0.15 8.53 -20.34
N LEU A 60 -0.38 9.54 -19.50
CA LEU A 60 -1.70 9.96 -19.03
C LEU A 60 -2.43 10.89 -20.02
N ASP A 61 -1.76 11.31 -21.09
CA ASP A 61 -2.27 12.18 -22.15
C ASP A 61 -3.25 11.49 -23.12
N SER A 62 -3.22 10.15 -23.16
CA SER A 62 -4.11 9.34 -24.00
C SER A 62 -5.49 9.11 -23.35
N SER A 63 -6.55 9.13 -24.16
CA SER A 63 -7.92 8.85 -23.69
C SER A 63 -8.15 7.42 -23.20
N GLU A 64 -7.23 6.50 -23.47
CA GLU A 64 -7.25 5.12 -22.96
C GLU A 64 -6.74 5.02 -21.51
N SER A 65 -5.98 6.00 -21.02
CA SER A 65 -5.50 6.09 -19.61
C SER A 65 -6.58 6.47 -18.59
N THR A 66 -7.84 6.57 -19.04
CA THR A 66 -8.96 7.18 -18.29
C THR A 66 -9.53 6.34 -17.14
N THR A 67 -8.93 5.19 -16.82
CA THR A 67 -9.47 4.29 -15.78
C THR A 67 -9.02 4.65 -14.37
N ALA A 68 -7.85 5.24 -14.18
CA ALA A 68 -7.32 5.57 -12.85
C ALA A 68 -7.56 7.05 -12.50
N ALA A 69 -8.49 7.31 -11.58
CA ALA A 69 -8.77 8.67 -11.09
C ALA A 69 -7.68 9.20 -10.13
N LEU A 70 -6.80 8.33 -9.64
CA LEU A 70 -5.64 8.67 -8.82
C LEU A 70 -4.37 8.20 -9.52
N THR A 71 -3.31 9.01 -9.48
CA THR A 71 -1.98 8.64 -9.94
C THR A 71 -1.07 8.47 -8.72
N PRO A 72 -0.57 7.25 -8.43
CA PRO A 72 0.48 7.04 -7.44
C PRO A 72 1.82 7.56 -7.95
N ILE A 73 2.50 8.37 -7.14
CA ILE A 73 3.86 8.84 -7.39
C ILE A 73 4.75 8.31 -6.28
N GLU A 74 5.68 7.42 -6.62
CA GLU A 74 6.65 6.88 -5.66
C GLU A 74 7.49 8.01 -5.04
N GLN A 75 7.62 7.96 -3.71
CA GLN A 75 8.45 8.84 -2.91
C GLN A 75 9.68 8.07 -2.40
N ASP A 76 10.49 8.71 -1.57
CA ASP A 76 11.64 8.06 -0.95
C ASP A 76 11.22 6.81 -0.16
N GLU A 77 12.06 5.77 -0.26
CA GLU A 77 11.94 4.58 0.56
C GLU A 77 12.31 4.88 2.01
N LEU A 78 11.77 4.09 2.94
CA LEU A 78 12.13 4.18 4.35
C LEU A 78 13.63 3.85 4.51
N PRO A 79 14.45 4.76 5.07
CA PRO A 79 15.87 4.48 5.25
C PRO A 79 16.09 3.23 6.14
N PRO A 80 17.07 2.37 5.82
CA PRO A 80 17.33 1.18 6.60
C PRO A 80 17.62 1.49 8.07
N GLY A 81 16.84 0.87 8.96
CA GLY A 81 17.00 1.03 10.41
C GLY A 81 16.22 2.19 11.03
N THR A 82 15.54 3.03 10.23
CA THR A 82 14.63 4.04 10.74
C THR A 82 13.30 3.41 11.16
N ALA A 83 12.79 3.81 12.32
CA ALA A 83 11.47 3.36 12.76
C ALA A 83 10.39 4.01 11.89
N LEU A 84 9.34 3.24 11.56
CA LEU A 84 8.33 3.72 10.62
C LEU A 84 7.60 4.97 11.11
N ASP A 85 7.26 4.99 12.40
CA ASP A 85 6.64 6.13 13.09
C ASP A 85 7.52 7.38 13.06
N GLU A 86 8.83 7.22 13.27
CA GLU A 86 9.80 8.32 13.17
C GLU A 86 9.84 8.88 11.74
N PHE A 87 9.89 8.02 10.73
CA PHE A 87 9.88 8.45 9.33
C PHE A 87 8.59 9.19 8.97
N LEU A 88 7.43 8.62 9.28
CA LEU A 88 6.14 9.23 8.97
C LEU A 88 5.96 10.59 9.65
N ALA A 89 6.52 10.77 10.86
CA ALA A 89 6.49 12.06 11.55
C ALA A 89 7.29 13.17 10.85
N THR A 90 8.17 12.84 9.89
CA THR A 90 8.91 13.82 9.08
C THR A 90 8.22 14.20 7.78
N ILE A 91 7.15 13.49 7.42
CA ILE A 91 6.46 13.68 6.14
C ILE A 91 5.53 14.90 6.22
N ALA A 92 5.60 15.75 5.21
CA ALA A 92 4.68 16.84 4.98
C ALA A 92 4.26 16.86 3.51
N TRP A 93 2.95 17.00 3.27
CA TRP A 93 2.39 16.90 1.92
C TRP A 93 1.93 18.26 1.39
N PRO A 94 2.31 18.63 0.15
CA PRO A 94 1.74 19.81 -0.49
C PRO A 94 0.25 19.63 -0.80
N ASP A 95 -0.45 20.74 -1.03
CA ASP A 95 -1.91 20.75 -1.29
C ASP A 95 -2.32 19.91 -2.51
N ALA A 96 -1.41 19.74 -3.48
CA ALA A 96 -1.65 18.93 -4.67
C ALA A 96 -1.80 17.42 -4.35
N VAL A 97 -1.22 16.95 -3.25
CA VAL A 97 -1.30 15.56 -2.80
C VAL A 97 -2.59 15.38 -2.00
N ILE A 98 -3.54 14.63 -2.57
CA ILE A 98 -4.87 14.43 -1.99
C ILE A 98 -4.95 13.19 -1.10
N GLY A 99 -3.92 12.35 -1.14
CA GLY A 99 -3.77 11.18 -0.29
C GLY A 99 -2.36 10.62 -0.37
N CYS A 100 -2.07 9.62 0.44
CA CYS A 100 -0.81 8.90 0.38
C CYS A 100 -1.06 7.40 0.55
N ALA A 101 -0.10 6.61 0.10
CA ALA A 101 -0.12 5.17 0.28
C ALA A 101 1.26 4.66 0.69
N MET A 102 1.30 3.52 1.36
CA MET A 102 2.54 2.87 1.72
C MET A 102 2.45 1.36 1.61
N THR A 103 3.51 0.76 1.08
CA THR A 103 3.66 -0.68 1.01
C THR A 103 4.74 -1.15 1.99
N VAL A 104 4.40 -2.13 2.83
CA VAL A 104 5.30 -2.73 3.82
C VAL A 104 5.18 -4.25 3.82
N GLU A 105 6.30 -4.94 4.07
CA GLU A 105 6.32 -6.38 4.30
C GLU A 105 6.47 -6.66 5.80
N ARG A 106 5.67 -7.59 6.32
CA ARG A 106 5.70 -7.98 7.75
C ARG A 106 5.55 -9.49 7.92
N LEU A 107 6.12 -9.96 9.03
CA LEU A 107 5.80 -11.25 9.60
C LEU A 107 4.58 -11.11 10.52
N MET A 108 3.61 -11.99 10.33
CA MET A 108 2.44 -12.11 11.21
C MET A 108 2.21 -13.56 11.61
N LEU A 109 1.42 -13.74 12.66
CA LEU A 109 0.89 -15.05 13.02
C LEU A 109 -0.54 -15.17 12.53
N PRO A 110 -0.97 -16.35 12.07
CA PRO A 110 -2.38 -16.60 11.89
C PRO A 110 -3.10 -16.61 13.24
N PRO A 111 -4.41 -16.34 13.29
CA PRO A 111 -5.19 -16.35 14.53
C PRO A 111 -5.08 -17.66 15.33
N SER A 112 -4.88 -18.80 14.65
CA SER A 112 -4.67 -20.11 15.30
C SER A 112 -3.42 -20.15 16.18
N ALA A 113 -2.39 -19.35 15.86
CA ALA A 113 -1.11 -19.31 16.54
C ALA A 113 -0.98 -18.12 17.51
N GLU A 114 -1.90 -17.16 17.50
CA GLU A 114 -1.84 -16.01 18.43
C GLU A 114 -1.96 -16.46 19.90
N ALA A 115 -2.75 -17.51 20.17
CA ALA A 115 -2.94 -18.05 21.52
C ALA A 115 -1.67 -18.72 22.11
N SER A 116 -0.66 -19.02 21.29
CA SER A 116 0.60 -19.61 21.75
C SER A 116 1.69 -18.56 22.04
N VAL A 117 1.41 -17.27 21.81
CA VAL A 117 2.33 -16.17 22.09
C VAL A 117 2.55 -16.07 23.60
N PRO A 118 3.81 -16.15 24.09
CA PRO A 118 4.11 -16.00 25.51
C PRO A 118 3.76 -14.60 26.02
N GLU A 119 3.18 -14.53 27.21
CA GLU A 119 2.92 -13.26 27.90
C GLU A 119 4.23 -12.60 28.40
N GLY A 120 4.22 -11.27 28.52
CA GLY A 120 5.31 -10.51 29.14
C GLY A 120 6.58 -10.37 28.30
N LEU A 121 6.54 -10.73 27.01
CA LEU A 121 7.64 -10.45 26.08
C LEU A 121 7.73 -8.95 25.81
N SER A 122 8.95 -8.41 25.77
CA SER A 122 9.18 -7.10 25.15
C SER A 122 8.97 -7.18 23.64
N ASP A 123 8.74 -6.06 22.97
CA ASP A 123 8.55 -6.00 21.51
C ASP A 123 9.68 -6.70 20.75
N ALA A 124 10.93 -6.46 21.15
CA ALA A 124 12.09 -7.10 20.54
C ALA A 124 12.12 -8.63 20.75
N GLN A 125 11.62 -9.12 21.89
CA GLN A 125 11.49 -10.55 22.15
C GLN A 125 10.34 -11.16 21.35
N LEU A 126 9.21 -10.45 21.25
CA LEU A 126 8.06 -10.85 20.46
C LEU A 126 8.43 -10.98 18.98
N THR A 127 9.10 -9.98 18.39
CA THR A 127 9.56 -10.04 16.99
C THR A 127 10.46 -11.26 16.75
N LYS A 128 11.41 -11.54 17.65
CA LYS A 128 12.30 -12.70 17.54
C LYS A 128 11.55 -14.03 17.65
N TRP A 129 10.51 -14.08 18.48
CA TRP A 129 9.69 -15.28 18.67
C TRP A 129 8.82 -15.54 17.42
N VAL A 130 8.13 -14.51 16.91
CA VAL A 130 7.32 -14.60 15.68
C VAL A 130 8.18 -15.04 14.49
N ALA A 131 9.38 -14.48 14.35
CA ALA A 131 10.31 -14.84 13.28
C ALA A 131 10.72 -16.32 13.27
N LYS A 132 10.67 -16.99 14.43
CA LYS A 132 10.98 -18.42 14.57
C LYS A 132 9.74 -19.31 14.55
N HIS A 133 8.53 -18.75 14.58
CA HIS A 133 7.31 -19.55 14.67
C HIS A 133 7.08 -20.35 13.37
N PRO A 134 6.71 -21.64 13.47
CA PRO A 134 6.50 -22.50 12.29
C PRO A 134 5.30 -22.05 11.44
N GLU A 135 4.25 -21.54 12.08
CA GLU A 135 3.04 -21.05 11.39
C GLU A 135 3.13 -19.58 10.97
N ARG A 136 4.29 -18.92 11.12
CA ARG A 136 4.42 -17.51 10.72
C ARG A 136 4.09 -17.35 9.24
N GLN A 137 3.44 -16.24 8.92
CA GLN A 137 3.11 -15.86 7.56
C GLN A 137 3.81 -14.56 7.21
N GLU A 138 4.27 -14.48 5.97
CA GLU A 138 4.80 -13.26 5.38
C GLU A 138 3.70 -12.61 4.56
N VAL A 139 3.43 -11.35 4.88
CA VAL A 139 2.42 -10.54 4.20
C VAL A 139 3.04 -9.26 3.69
N ARG A 140 2.60 -8.85 2.51
CA ARG A 140 2.77 -7.50 2.00
C ARG A 140 1.44 -6.79 2.15
N MET A 141 1.50 -5.59 2.73
CA MET A 141 0.35 -4.74 2.93
C MET A 141 0.59 -3.44 2.18
N THR A 142 -0.33 -3.08 1.29
CA THR A 142 -0.41 -1.75 0.69
C THR A 142 -1.60 -1.02 1.31
N VAL A 143 -1.36 0.13 1.93
CA VAL A 143 -2.40 0.88 2.65
C VAL A 143 -2.42 2.30 2.11
N ALA A 144 -3.60 2.80 1.81
CA ALA A 144 -3.79 4.15 1.29
C ALA A 144 -4.85 4.92 2.08
N VAL A 145 -4.63 6.22 2.23
CA VAL A 145 -5.57 7.17 2.84
C VAL A 145 -5.67 8.44 2.02
N LEU A 146 -6.86 9.04 2.01
CA LEU A 146 -7.11 10.37 1.45
C LEU A 146 -7.31 11.38 2.58
N ARG A 147 -7.12 12.67 2.27
CA ARG A 147 -7.32 13.78 3.22
C ARG A 147 -8.75 13.87 3.77
N ASP A 148 -9.74 13.30 3.07
CA ASP A 148 -11.13 13.26 3.53
C ASP A 148 -11.44 12.12 4.51
N GLY A 149 -10.42 11.33 4.89
CA GLY A 149 -10.52 10.20 5.80
C GLY A 149 -10.86 8.88 5.12
N THR A 150 -11.10 8.87 3.80
CA THR A 150 -11.26 7.63 3.02
C THR A 150 -9.98 6.81 3.11
N ARG A 151 -10.11 5.51 3.36
CA ARG A 151 -8.99 4.58 3.49
C ARG A 151 -9.27 3.27 2.76
N GLU A 152 -8.21 2.63 2.31
CA GLU A 152 -8.26 1.33 1.67
C GLU A 152 -6.97 0.56 1.95
N SER A 153 -7.03 -0.76 1.91
CA SER A 153 -5.85 -1.61 2.06
C SER A 153 -5.93 -2.79 1.11
N ALA A 154 -4.78 -3.30 0.67
CA ALA A 154 -4.61 -4.59 0.03
C ALA A 154 -3.58 -5.42 0.79
N VAL A 155 -3.90 -6.69 1.02
CA VAL A 155 -3.03 -7.65 1.71
C VAL A 155 -2.78 -8.84 0.80
N ARG A 156 -1.50 -9.12 0.58
CA ARG A 156 -0.99 -10.23 -0.22
C ARG A 156 -0.17 -11.15 0.68
N LEU A 157 -0.45 -12.45 0.61
CA LEU A 157 0.30 -13.46 1.35
C LEU A 157 1.39 -14.07 0.46
N ARG A 158 2.62 -14.17 0.96
CA ARG A 158 3.73 -14.82 0.21
C ARG A 158 3.40 -16.26 -0.19
N ALA A 159 2.67 -16.99 0.66
CA ALA A 159 2.25 -18.37 0.37
C ALA A 159 1.17 -18.48 -0.72
N LYS A 160 0.50 -17.37 -1.08
CA LYS A 160 -0.57 -17.29 -2.08
C LYS A 160 -0.35 -16.06 -2.96
N ASP A 161 0.81 -16.02 -3.60
CA ASP A 161 1.30 -14.83 -4.31
C ASP A 161 0.71 -14.71 -5.72
N THR A 162 -0.59 -14.48 -5.81
CA THR A 162 -1.29 -14.21 -7.08
C THR A 162 -2.24 -13.02 -6.94
N PRO A 163 -2.43 -12.20 -7.98
CA PRO A 163 -3.35 -11.06 -7.94
C PRO A 163 -4.78 -11.42 -7.49
N SER A 164 -5.27 -12.60 -7.86
CA SER A 164 -6.59 -13.10 -7.47
C SER A 164 -6.74 -13.45 -5.97
N GLU A 165 -5.63 -13.63 -5.25
CA GLU A 165 -5.62 -13.96 -3.82
C GLU A 165 -5.45 -12.71 -2.95
N VAL A 166 -5.18 -11.55 -3.55
CA VAL A 166 -5.10 -10.27 -2.85
C VAL A 166 -6.45 -9.95 -2.21
N ARG A 167 -6.42 -9.54 -0.94
CA ARG A 167 -7.60 -9.15 -0.18
C ARG A 167 -7.61 -7.65 0.02
N THR A 168 -8.70 -7.00 -0.32
CA THR A 168 -8.88 -5.56 -0.11
C THR A 168 -9.87 -5.26 1.00
N GLY A 169 -9.73 -4.11 1.65
CA GLY A 169 -10.69 -3.61 2.63
C GLY A 169 -10.14 -2.49 3.51
N ALA A 170 -10.96 -1.46 3.71
CA ALA A 170 -10.67 -0.26 4.50
C ALA A 170 -10.23 -0.51 5.95
N GLY A 171 -10.60 -1.66 6.54
CA GLY A 171 -10.32 -2.02 7.93
C GLY A 171 -9.26 -3.10 8.12
N LEU A 172 -8.56 -3.54 7.06
CA LEU A 172 -7.62 -4.65 7.16
C LEU A 172 -6.34 -4.29 7.93
N VAL A 173 -5.89 -3.04 7.82
CA VAL A 173 -4.62 -2.58 8.42
C VAL A 173 -4.82 -1.23 9.12
N PRO A 174 -5.64 -1.16 10.18
CA PRO A 174 -6.08 0.10 10.77
C PRO A 174 -4.92 0.93 11.33
N GLY A 175 -3.97 0.30 12.03
CA GLY A 175 -2.85 1.03 12.64
C GLY A 175 -1.94 1.74 11.62
N LEU A 176 -1.76 1.15 10.42
CA LEU A 176 -0.99 1.79 9.37
C LEU A 176 -1.78 2.90 8.68
N ALA A 177 -3.08 2.69 8.48
CA ALA A 177 -3.97 3.71 7.93
C ALA A 177 -4.00 4.95 8.84
N ASP A 178 -4.11 4.77 10.16
CA ASP A 178 -4.11 5.87 11.11
C ASP A 178 -2.77 6.62 11.12
N ALA A 179 -1.65 5.90 11.07
CA ALA A 179 -0.31 6.50 10.98
C ALA A 179 -0.12 7.33 9.69
N LEU A 180 -0.62 6.83 8.54
CA LEU A 180 -0.59 7.58 7.29
C LEU A 180 -1.50 8.81 7.34
N ALA A 181 -2.70 8.69 7.91
CA ALA A 181 -3.63 9.81 8.03
C ALA A 181 -3.05 10.96 8.86
N ALA A 182 -2.32 10.63 9.93
CA ALA A 182 -1.64 11.62 10.77
C ALA A 182 -0.62 12.49 10.01
N THR A 183 -0.07 12.01 8.87
CA THR A 183 0.86 12.80 8.04
C THR A 183 0.19 14.01 7.35
N PHE A 184 -1.14 14.08 7.37
CA PHE A 184 -1.90 15.23 6.86
C PHE A 184 -2.34 16.22 7.93
N GLU A 185 -2.13 15.90 9.21
CA GLU A 185 -2.51 16.75 10.35
C GLU A 185 -1.37 17.67 10.82
N ALA A 186 -0.15 17.42 10.34
CA ALA A 186 1.08 18.11 10.72
C ALA A 186 1.27 19.46 10.00
#